data_AF-A0A947UAE3-F1
#
_entry.id   AF-A0A947UAE3-F1
#
_cell.length_a   1.000
_cell.length_b   1.000
_cell.length_c   1.000
_cell.angle_alpha   90.00
_cell.angle_beta   90.00
_cell.angle_gamma   90.00
#
_symmetry.space_group_name_H-M   'P 1'
#
loop_
_entity.id
_entity.type
_entity.pdbx_description
1 polymer ?
#
loop_
_entity_poly.entity_id
_entity_poly.type
_entity_poly.pdbx_seq_one_letter_code
_entity_poly.pdbx_strand_id
1 'polypeptide(L)'
;MIAEPAAAPQGNTFCHAYIYVVKKPGGLQSAIFQSASPQITSAGMMATLSAFVSTVRQPQPQAWRPFSYPDVQCSPPSGYCFANAQKALFKPDQMAGQFCFATRAEAQKHYEEFNSVKPVYETLEWTP
;
A
#
# COMPACT_ATOMS: atom_id res chain seq x y z
N MET A 1 36.31 -22.16 10.24
CA MET A 1 35.08 -22.73 9.65
C MET A 1 34.34 -21.61 8.95
N ILE A 2 33.65 -21.96 7.87
CA ILE A 2 33.27 -21.12 6.74
C ILE A 2 32.18 -20.14 7.20
N ALA A 3 32.36 -18.85 6.96
CA ALA A 3 31.32 -17.86 7.15
C ALA A 3 30.18 -18.15 6.15
N GLU A 4 28.96 -18.32 6.67
CA GLU A 4 27.74 -18.41 5.87
C GLU A 4 27.71 -17.29 4.81
N PRO A 5 27.26 -17.58 3.57
CA PRO A 5 27.11 -16.53 2.58
C PRO A 5 26.06 -15.55 3.13
N ALA A 6 26.46 -14.29 3.28
CA ALA A 6 25.55 -13.20 3.59
C ALA A 6 24.36 -13.29 2.62
N ALA A 7 23.17 -13.56 3.15
CA ALA A 7 21.95 -13.66 2.37
C ALA A 7 21.85 -12.41 1.47
N ALA A 8 21.60 -12.63 0.19
CA ALA A 8 21.35 -11.58 -0.79
C ALA A 8 20.42 -10.51 -0.19
N PRO A 9 20.60 -9.20 -0.50
CA PRO A 9 19.79 -8.14 0.10
C PRO A 9 18.33 -8.51 -0.04
N GLN A 10 17.72 -8.85 1.09
CA GLN A 10 16.33 -9.25 1.17
C GLN A 10 15.56 -8.02 0.71
N GLY A 11 14.89 -8.12 -0.44
CA GLY A 11 14.18 -7.00 -1.02
C GLY A 11 13.15 -6.44 -0.04
N ASN A 12 12.56 -5.30 -0.36
CA ASN A 12 11.42 -4.80 0.39
C ASN A 12 10.38 -5.94 0.50
N THR A 13 10.01 -6.38 1.70
CA THR A 13 9.11 -7.53 1.92
C THR A 13 7.98 -7.20 2.88
N PHE A 14 8.11 -6.19 3.74
CA PHE A 14 7.08 -5.80 4.68
C PHE A 14 6.32 -4.60 4.14
N CYS A 15 5.03 -4.78 3.87
CA CYS A 15 4.23 -3.79 3.19
C CYS A 15 2.99 -3.40 3.99
N HIS A 16 2.47 -2.21 3.70
CA HIS A 16 1.11 -1.80 4.08
C HIS A 16 0.49 -1.03 2.92
N ALA A 17 -0.82 -1.21 2.73
CA ALA A 17 -1.60 -0.56 1.70
C ALA A 17 -2.62 0.39 2.33
N TYR A 18 -2.98 1.45 1.62
CA TYR A 18 -3.92 2.45 2.11
C TYR A 18 -4.73 3.07 0.98
N ILE A 19 -5.88 3.63 1.33
CA ILE A 19 -6.82 4.29 0.43
C ILE A 19 -7.48 5.46 1.16
N TYR A 20 -7.58 6.61 0.49
CA TYR A 20 -8.14 7.82 1.07
C TYR A 20 -8.83 8.69 0.04
N VAL A 21 -9.57 9.68 0.54
CA VAL A 21 -10.20 10.73 -0.26
C VAL A 21 -9.37 12.00 -0.10
N VAL A 22 -8.90 12.57 -1.20
CA VAL A 22 -8.07 13.77 -1.20
C VAL A 22 -8.84 14.94 -0.59
N LYS A 23 -8.16 15.73 0.24
CA LYS A 23 -8.74 16.81 1.06
C LYS A 23 -9.77 16.36 2.11
N LYS A 24 -9.98 15.05 2.28
CA LYS A 24 -10.68 14.55 3.46
C LYS A 24 -9.66 14.01 4.46
N PRO A 25 -9.83 14.38 5.73
CA PRO A 25 -9.02 13.85 6.80
C PRO A 25 -9.29 12.33 6.94
N GLY A 26 -8.24 11.50 6.84
CA GLY A 26 -8.28 10.05 7.13
C GLY A 26 -8.46 9.13 5.91
N GLY A 27 -8.62 7.84 6.16
CA GLY A 27 -8.74 6.80 5.15
C GLY A 27 -8.77 5.41 5.76
N LEU A 28 -8.62 4.39 4.92
CA LEU A 28 -8.46 3.00 5.35
C LEU A 28 -7.05 2.55 5.01
N GLN A 29 -6.44 1.75 5.87
CA GLN A 29 -5.14 1.12 5.63
C GLN A 29 -5.17 -0.34 6.08
N SER A 30 -4.30 -1.17 5.54
CA SER A 30 -4.07 -2.53 6.04
C SER A 30 -3.20 -2.51 7.29
N ALA A 31 -3.20 -3.59 8.05
CA ALA A 31 -2.07 -3.92 8.91
C ALA A 31 -0.78 -4.11 8.06
N ILE A 32 0.39 -4.09 8.71
CA ILE A 32 1.64 -4.46 8.04
C ILE A 32 1.62 -5.97 7.78
N PHE A 33 1.76 -6.36 6.52
CA PHE A 33 1.84 -7.74 6.07
C PHE A 33 3.20 -8.03 5.42
N GLN A 34 3.56 -9.30 5.35
CA GLN A 34 4.74 -9.74 4.61
C GLN A 34 4.30 -10.17 3.21
N SER A 35 4.93 -9.61 2.18
CA SER A 35 4.80 -10.03 0.80
C SER A 35 5.20 -11.50 0.65
N ALA A 36 4.37 -12.29 -0.02
CA ALA A 36 4.69 -13.68 -0.36
C ALA A 36 5.85 -13.80 -1.37
N SER A 37 6.11 -12.73 -2.14
CA SER A 37 7.25 -12.67 -3.05
C SER A 37 8.51 -12.15 -2.34
N PRO A 38 9.67 -12.81 -2.50
CA PRO A 38 10.94 -12.35 -1.96
C PRO A 38 11.46 -11.08 -2.66
N GLN A 39 10.87 -10.72 -3.80
CA GLN A 39 11.20 -9.53 -4.57
C GLN A 39 9.92 -8.76 -4.89
N ILE A 40 9.92 -7.47 -4.53
CA ILE A 40 8.85 -6.55 -4.90
C ILE A 40 9.05 -6.12 -6.35
N THR A 41 8.07 -6.41 -7.19
CA THR A 41 7.97 -5.95 -8.59
C THR A 41 6.81 -4.97 -8.72
N SER A 42 6.82 -4.10 -9.74
CA SER A 42 5.67 -3.21 -9.99
C SER A 42 4.37 -3.99 -10.13
N ALA A 43 4.39 -5.07 -10.91
CA ALA A 43 3.24 -5.96 -11.10
C ALA A 43 2.74 -6.57 -9.78
N GLY A 44 3.66 -7.03 -8.92
CA GLY A 44 3.32 -7.58 -7.61
C GLY A 44 2.66 -6.53 -6.70
N MET A 45 3.24 -5.33 -6.61
CA MET A 45 2.66 -4.24 -5.81
C MET A 45 1.29 -3.81 -6.33
N MET A 46 1.11 -3.69 -7.65
CA MET A 46 -0.18 -3.34 -8.22
C MET A 46 -1.24 -4.40 -7.97
N ALA A 47 -0.87 -5.69 -8.07
CA ALA A 47 -1.79 -6.78 -7.77
C ALA A 47 -2.26 -6.72 -6.30
N THR A 48 -1.32 -6.56 -5.37
CA THR A 48 -1.61 -6.39 -3.94
C THR A 48 -2.47 -5.15 -3.66
N LEU A 49 -2.12 -3.99 -4.22
CA LEU A 49 -2.88 -2.75 -4.05
C LEU A 49 -4.29 -2.86 -4.64
N SER A 50 -4.44 -3.51 -5.80
CA SER A 50 -5.74 -3.77 -6.43
C SER A 50 -6.62 -4.68 -5.58
N ALA A 51 -6.03 -5.73 -4.98
CA ALA A 51 -6.74 -6.63 -4.08
C ALA A 51 -7.21 -5.90 -2.79
N PHE A 52 -6.37 -5.07 -2.19
CA PHE A 52 -6.74 -4.26 -1.03
C PHE A 52 -7.90 -3.31 -1.36
N VAL A 53 -7.75 -2.52 -2.43
CA VAL A 53 -8.81 -1.59 -2.86
C VAL A 53 -10.09 -2.34 -3.16
N SER A 54 -10.03 -3.49 -3.84
CA SER A 54 -11.22 -4.31 -4.11
C SER A 54 -11.92 -4.76 -2.82
N THR A 55 -11.16 -5.21 -1.82
CA THR A 55 -11.70 -5.59 -0.50
C THR A 55 -12.41 -4.43 0.19
N VAL A 56 -11.81 -3.25 0.15
CA VAL A 56 -12.39 -2.02 0.70
C VAL A 56 -13.63 -1.54 -0.09
N ARG A 57 -13.64 -1.75 -1.40
CA ARG A 57 -14.74 -1.31 -2.30
C ARG A 57 -15.97 -2.20 -2.21
N GLN A 58 -15.80 -3.51 -2.07
CA GLN A 58 -16.90 -4.50 -2.06
C GLN A 58 -18.05 -4.15 -1.09
N PRO A 59 -17.80 -3.83 0.20
CA PRO A 59 -18.89 -3.49 1.12
C PRO A 59 -19.49 -2.10 0.88
N GLN A 60 -18.79 -1.20 0.19
CA GLN A 60 -19.23 0.20 -0.02
C GLN A 60 -18.92 0.71 -1.43
N PRO A 61 -19.53 0.12 -2.47
CA PRO A 61 -19.19 0.42 -3.87
C PRO A 61 -19.53 1.86 -4.29
N GLN A 62 -20.44 2.53 -3.56
CA GLN A 62 -20.78 3.93 -3.79
C GLN A 62 -19.80 4.92 -3.12
N ALA A 63 -19.08 4.50 -2.08
CA ALA A 63 -18.11 5.35 -1.38
C ALA A 63 -16.80 5.47 -2.17
N TRP A 64 -16.45 4.44 -2.93
CA TRP A 64 -15.17 4.34 -3.63
C TRP A 64 -15.35 4.07 -5.13
N ARG A 65 -14.85 4.99 -5.95
CA ARG A 65 -14.88 4.86 -7.41
C ARG A 65 -13.91 3.78 -7.89
N PRO A 66 -14.04 3.30 -9.14
CA PRO A 66 -13.05 2.43 -9.75
C PRO A 66 -11.66 3.10 -9.78
N PHE A 67 -10.61 2.32 -9.54
CA PHE A 67 -9.22 2.77 -9.57
C PHE A 67 -8.51 2.32 -10.85
N SER A 68 -7.58 3.13 -11.31
CA SER A 68 -6.68 2.83 -12.41
C SER A 68 -5.26 2.64 -11.86
N TYR A 69 -4.58 1.60 -12.34
CA TYR A 69 -3.27 1.15 -11.86
C TYR A 69 -2.24 1.18 -13.00
N PRO A 70 -1.76 2.37 -13.40
CA PRO A 70 -0.75 2.44 -14.45
C PRO A 70 0.65 2.12 -13.88
N ASP A 71 1.42 1.28 -14.57
CA ASP A 71 2.75 0.81 -14.16
C ASP A 71 3.72 1.95 -13.74
N VAL A 72 3.59 3.12 -14.37
CA VAL A 72 4.43 4.31 -14.11
C VAL A 72 4.30 4.86 -12.69
N GLN A 73 3.29 4.42 -11.93
CA GLN A 73 3.03 4.86 -10.56
C GLN A 73 3.66 3.95 -9.50
N CYS A 74 4.37 2.89 -9.91
CA CYS A 74 5.18 2.08 -9.01
C CYS A 74 6.67 2.42 -9.16
N SER A 75 7.35 2.60 -8.02
CA SER A 75 8.80 2.62 -7.91
C SER A 75 9.26 1.47 -7.02
N PRO A 76 9.44 0.25 -7.58
CA PRO A 76 9.91 -0.91 -6.82
C PRO A 76 11.23 -0.70 -6.07
N PRO A 77 12.28 -0.04 -6.62
CA PRO A 77 13.51 0.18 -5.86
C PRO A 77 13.29 1.07 -4.64
N SER A 78 12.28 1.96 -4.67
CA SER A 78 11.88 2.79 -3.54
C SER A 78 10.76 2.15 -2.69
N GLY A 79 10.25 0.98 -3.09
CA GLY A 79 9.22 0.24 -2.38
C GLY A 79 7.86 0.91 -2.32
N TYR A 80 7.46 1.78 -3.27
CA TYR A 80 6.12 2.38 -3.26
C TYR A 80 5.37 2.20 -4.56
N CYS A 81 4.04 2.11 -4.49
CA CYS A 81 3.17 2.18 -5.65
C CYS A 81 1.88 2.95 -5.35
N PHE A 82 1.36 3.68 -6.34
CA PHE A 82 0.14 4.46 -6.23
C PHE A 82 -0.88 4.09 -7.30
N ALA A 83 -2.15 4.32 -6.97
CA ALA A 83 -3.26 4.23 -7.88
C ALA A 83 -4.23 5.39 -7.65
N ASN A 84 -4.85 5.86 -8.72
CA ASN A 84 -5.81 6.95 -8.66
C ASN A 84 -7.19 6.45 -9.06
N ALA A 85 -8.22 6.91 -8.36
CA ALA A 85 -9.59 6.68 -8.80
C ALA A 85 -9.88 7.43 -10.10
N GLN A 86 -10.82 6.89 -10.88
CA GLN A 86 -11.36 7.57 -12.06
C GLN A 86 -11.92 8.94 -11.67
N LYS A 87 -11.46 9.99 -12.38
CA LYS A 87 -11.94 11.36 -12.16
C LYS A 87 -13.43 11.46 -12.46
N ALA A 88 -14.14 12.25 -11.67
CA ALA A 88 -15.55 12.54 -11.86
C ALA A 88 -15.80 14.00 -11.51
N LEU A 89 -16.61 14.67 -12.33
CA LEU A 89 -16.92 16.09 -12.16
C LEU A 89 -17.58 16.33 -10.80
N PHE A 90 -17.13 17.37 -10.08
CA PHE A 90 -17.61 17.74 -8.73
C PHE A 90 -17.43 16.67 -7.63
N LYS A 91 -16.65 15.60 -7.86
CA LYS A 91 -16.29 14.62 -6.84
C LYS A 91 -14.84 14.83 -6.40
N PRO A 92 -14.52 14.69 -5.10
CA PRO A 92 -13.14 14.76 -4.63
C PRO A 92 -12.31 13.63 -5.24
N ASP A 93 -11.01 13.85 -5.44
CA ASP A 93 -10.10 12.80 -5.88
C ASP A 93 -9.96 11.71 -4.80
N GLN A 94 -9.68 10.48 -5.24
CA GLN A 94 -9.42 9.36 -4.33
C GLN A 94 -8.14 8.69 -4.78
N MET A 95 -7.30 8.33 -3.82
CA MET A 95 -5.98 7.79 -4.07
C MET A 95 -5.78 6.57 -3.18
N ALA A 96 -5.06 5.60 -3.72
CA ALA A 96 -4.60 4.44 -3.00
C ALA A 96 -3.10 4.32 -3.18
N GLY A 97 -2.43 3.75 -2.20
CA GLY A 97 -1.00 3.49 -2.28
C GLY A 97 -0.60 2.28 -1.47
N GLN A 98 0.60 1.79 -1.75
CA GLN A 98 1.25 0.73 -1.00
C GLN A 98 2.70 1.13 -0.79
N PHE A 99 3.18 0.98 0.44
CA PHE A 99 4.58 1.08 0.79
C PHE A 99 5.10 -0.28 1.22
N CYS A 100 6.35 -0.57 0.89
CA CYS A 100 7.07 -1.80 1.20
C CYS A 100 8.49 -1.46 1.65
N PHE A 101 8.95 -2.15 2.68
CA PHE A 101 10.22 -1.92 3.35
C PHE A 101 10.99 -3.22 3.51
N ALA A 102 12.31 -3.13 3.62
CA ALA A 102 13.19 -4.29 3.78
C ALA A 102 12.94 -5.00 5.12
N THR A 103 12.66 -4.24 6.18
CA THR A 103 12.45 -4.78 7.52
C THR A 103 11.07 -4.42 8.11
N ARG A 104 10.59 -5.27 9.02
CA ARG A 104 9.36 -5.00 9.78
C ARG A 104 9.48 -3.75 10.65
N ALA A 105 10.67 -3.46 11.17
CA ALA A 105 10.91 -2.29 12.00
C ALA A 105 10.78 -0.97 11.21
N GLU A 106 11.30 -0.92 9.99
CA GLU A 106 11.12 0.22 9.08
C GLU A 106 9.65 0.41 8.69
N ALA A 107 8.97 -0.68 8.36
CA ALA A 107 7.54 -0.66 8.07
C ALA A 107 6.75 -0.13 9.28
N GLN A 108 7.06 -0.59 10.49
CA GLN A 108 6.41 -0.14 11.72
C GLN A 108 6.64 1.34 11.99
N LYS A 109 7.88 1.81 11.87
CA LYS A 109 8.22 3.22 12.03
C LYS A 109 7.45 4.09 11.04
N HIS A 110 7.46 3.72 9.76
CA HIS A 110 6.69 4.44 8.75
C HIS A 110 5.18 4.38 9.05
N TYR A 111 4.67 3.23 9.49
CA TYR A 111 3.26 3.07 9.82
C TYR A 111 2.82 3.98 10.97
N GLU A 112 3.64 4.10 12.01
CA GLU A 112 3.42 5.02 13.13
C GLU A 112 3.51 6.48 12.69
N GLU A 113 4.52 6.84 11.90
CA GLU A 113 4.67 8.18 11.31
C GLU A 113 3.46 8.54 10.42
N PHE A 114 3.02 7.60 9.59
CA PHE A 114 1.86 7.75 8.71
C PHE A 114 0.56 7.97 9.49
N ASN A 115 0.43 7.32 10.66
CA ASN A 115 -0.71 7.45 11.56
C ASN A 115 -0.59 8.60 12.58
N SER A 116 0.58 9.23 12.69
CA SER A 116 0.77 10.37 13.59
C SER A 116 0.02 11.62 13.12
N VAL A 117 -0.28 11.71 11.83
CA VAL A 117 -1.02 12.83 11.23
C VAL A 117 -2.51 12.61 11.41
N LYS A 118 -3.16 13.49 12.19
CA LYS A 118 -4.60 13.37 12.41
C LYS A 118 -5.40 13.81 11.17
N PRO A 119 -6.49 13.09 10.89
CA PRO A 119 -6.99 11.94 11.62
C PRO A 119 -6.30 10.65 11.17
N VAL A 120 -6.24 9.72 12.11
CA VAL A 120 -5.63 8.41 11.95
C VAL A 120 -6.42 7.60 10.91
N TYR A 121 -5.71 6.81 10.10
CA TYR A 121 -6.33 5.87 9.18
C TYR A 121 -6.95 4.71 9.97
N GLU A 122 -8.16 4.32 9.60
CA GLU A 122 -8.78 3.12 10.15
C GLU A 122 -8.02 1.90 9.62
N THR A 123 -7.62 1.02 10.54
CA THR A 123 -6.83 -0.16 10.21
C THR A 123 -7.74 -1.35 9.96
N LEU A 124 -7.61 -1.96 8.80
CA LEU A 124 -8.29 -3.17 8.41
C LEU A 124 -7.32 -4.35 8.55
N GLU A 125 -7.76 -5.36 9.29
CA GLU A 125 -7.11 -6.68 9.29
C GLU A 125 -7.32 -7.32 7.92
N TRP A 126 -6.32 -7.18 7.05
CA TRP A 126 -6.32 -7.70 5.70
C TRP A 126 -4.94 -8.21 5.34
N THR A 127 -4.90 -9.38 4.71
CA THR A 127 -3.70 -9.99 4.16
C THR A 127 -3.93 -10.31 2.68
N PRO A 128 -2.98 -9.99 1.80
CA PRO A 128 -3.07 -10.28 0.37
C PRO A 128 -2.99 -11.77 0.02
#